data_AF-A0AAE1X5Z8-F1
#
_entry.id   AF-A0AAE1X5Z8-F1
#
_cell.length_a   1.000
_cell.length_b   1.000
_cell.length_c   1.000
_cell.angle_alpha   90.00
_cell.angle_beta   90.00
_cell.angle_gamma   90.00
#
_symmetry.space_group_name_H-M   'P 1'
#
loop_
_entity.id
_entity.type
_entity.pdbx_description
1 polymer ?
#
loop_
_entity_poly.entity_id
_entity_poly.type
_entity_poly.pdbx_seq_one_letter_code
_entity_poly.pdbx_strand_id
1 'polypeptide(L)'
;MCWRIASKRNQTVIWQKPLTNDCYMEREPGTQPPLCRSDDDPDAVWGVLMEACISPYSEHDHQTRGSGLAPWPARLTSPPPRLADLGYTSEMFEKDTELWRQRVDNYWNLLSPKVKPDTLRNLMDMKAHLGSFAAALKDKDVWVMNVVPEDGPKTLKIVFDRGLIGTVHNWCESFSTYPRTYDLLHAWTVFSDIEKKGCSGEDLLLEMDRILRPTGFIIIRDKQHVIDFVKKYLSALHWEAFATADSSSEPGQDGDEVVFVIRKKLWLTSESLRDTE
;
A
#
# COMPACT_ATOMS: atom_id res chain seq x y z
N MET A 1 -19.15 -2.70 28.70
CA MET A 1 -18.30 -3.15 27.57
C MET A 1 -18.87 -4.45 27.03
N CYS A 2 -19.04 -4.58 25.71
CA CYS A 2 -19.62 -5.79 25.06
C CYS A 2 -18.63 -6.94 24.84
N TRP A 3 -17.41 -6.83 25.38
CA TRP A 3 -16.38 -7.83 25.15
C TRP A 3 -16.59 -9.03 26.07
N ARG A 4 -16.34 -10.23 25.53
CA ARG A 4 -16.40 -11.48 26.29
C ARG A 4 -15.02 -12.08 26.44
N ILE A 5 -14.79 -12.87 27.49
CA ILE A 5 -13.55 -13.61 27.67
C ILE A 5 -13.58 -14.81 26.70
N ALA A 6 -12.65 -14.83 25.74
CA ALA A 6 -12.49 -15.94 24.80
C ALA A 6 -11.62 -17.06 25.38
N SER A 7 -10.59 -16.68 26.13
CA SER A 7 -9.70 -17.62 26.80
C SER A 7 -9.03 -16.96 27.99
N LYS A 8 -8.74 -17.75 29.02
CA LYS A 8 -7.96 -17.31 30.18
C LYS A 8 -7.03 -18.44 30.58
N ARG A 9 -5.73 -18.15 30.64
CA ARG A 9 -4.68 -19.07 31.13
C ARG A 9 -3.71 -18.29 32.00
N ASN A 10 -3.56 -18.70 33.26
CA ASN A 10 -2.75 -18.01 34.27
C ASN A 10 -3.09 -16.50 34.32
N GLN A 11 -2.14 -15.63 33.99
CA GLN A 11 -2.28 -14.18 33.96
C GLN A 11 -2.67 -13.63 32.57
N THR A 12 -2.78 -14.46 31.55
CA THR A 12 -3.15 -14.03 30.19
C THR A 12 -4.66 -14.21 29.99
N VAL A 13 -5.34 -13.12 29.60
CA VAL A 13 -6.77 -13.10 29.25
C VAL A 13 -6.90 -12.60 27.82
N ILE A 14 -7.55 -13.40 26.97
CA ILE A 14 -7.91 -13.03 25.61
C ILE A 14 -9.38 -12.59 25.62
N TRP A 15 -9.61 -11.35 25.19
CA TRP A 15 -10.94 -10.76 25.05
C TRP A 15 -11.37 -10.79 23.59
N GLN A 16 -12.65 -11.06 23.35
CA GLN A 16 -13.25 -11.03 22.02
C GLN A 16 -14.31 -9.93 21.96
N LYS A 17 -14.21 -9.09 20.93
CA LYS A 17 -15.25 -8.12 20.56
C LYS A 17 -16.53 -8.86 20.13
N PRO A 18 -17.73 -8.28 20.30
CA PRO A 18 -18.94 -8.88 19.76
C PRO A 18 -18.82 -9.05 18.25
N LEU A 19 -19.48 -10.05 17.67
CA LEU A 19 -19.46 -10.31 16.22
C LEU A 19 -20.59 -9.59 15.48
N THR A 20 -21.52 -9.00 16.22
CA THR A 20 -22.71 -8.28 15.72
C THR A 20 -22.88 -6.99 16.53
N ASN A 21 -23.80 -6.14 16.07
CA ASN A 21 -24.16 -4.90 16.77
C ASN A 21 -25.14 -5.12 17.92
N ASP A 22 -25.69 -6.33 18.12
CA ASP A 22 -26.79 -6.61 19.05
C ASP A 22 -26.50 -6.10 20.46
N CYS A 23 -25.36 -6.50 21.03
CA CYS A 23 -24.95 -6.05 22.36
C CYS A 23 -24.79 -4.52 22.44
N TYR A 24 -24.36 -3.88 21.35
CA TYR A 24 -24.19 -2.42 21.35
C TYR A 24 -25.53 -1.69 21.31
N MET A 25 -26.53 -2.25 20.63
CA MET A 25 -27.88 -1.69 20.52
C MET A 25 -28.71 -1.90 21.79
N GLU A 26 -28.42 -2.94 22.56
CA GLU A 26 -29.09 -3.25 23.84
C GLU A 26 -28.56 -2.43 25.04
N ARG A 27 -27.59 -1.52 24.82
CA ARG A 27 -27.00 -0.72 25.90
C ARG A 27 -28.00 0.29 26.47
N GLU A 28 -27.97 0.48 27.79
CA GLU A 28 -28.81 1.48 28.45
C GLU A 28 -28.51 2.90 27.92
N PRO A 29 -29.54 3.76 27.76
CA PRO A 29 -29.34 5.16 27.39
C PRO A 29 -28.37 5.86 28.34
N GLY A 30 -27.41 6.60 27.78
CA GLY A 30 -26.37 7.30 28.56
C GLY A 30 -25.12 6.48 28.89
N THR A 31 -25.03 5.21 28.46
CA THR A 31 -23.81 4.41 28.63
C THR A 31 -22.62 5.02 27.88
N GLN A 32 -21.52 5.24 28.60
CA GLN A 32 -20.26 5.75 28.02
C GLN A 32 -19.30 4.60 27.62
N PRO A 33 -18.54 4.74 26.51
CA PRO A 33 -18.67 5.76 25.46
C PRO A 33 -19.93 5.53 24.58
N PRO A 34 -20.58 6.57 24.04
CA PRO A 34 -21.73 6.43 23.14
C PRO A 34 -21.37 5.69 21.84
N LEU A 35 -22.38 5.35 21.04
CA LEU A 35 -22.16 4.97 19.65
C LEU A 35 -21.80 6.21 18.83
N CYS A 36 -20.92 6.05 17.83
CA CYS A 36 -20.61 7.11 16.89
C CYS A 36 -21.85 7.50 16.09
N ARG A 37 -21.88 8.72 15.57
CA ARG A 37 -22.99 9.20 14.75
C ARG A 37 -23.02 8.45 13.42
N SER A 38 -24.19 8.40 12.79
CA SER A 38 -24.36 7.71 11.51
C SER A 38 -23.64 8.39 10.34
N ASP A 39 -23.33 9.68 10.47
CA ASP A 39 -22.56 10.47 9.52
C ASP A 39 -21.04 10.42 9.78
N ASP A 40 -20.60 9.79 10.88
CA ASP A 40 -19.17 9.60 11.14
C ASP A 40 -18.61 8.52 10.21
N ASP A 41 -17.57 8.88 9.46
CA ASP A 41 -16.89 7.94 8.57
C ASP A 41 -15.85 7.14 9.37
N PRO A 42 -16.07 5.83 9.63
CA PRO A 42 -15.16 5.01 10.42
C PRO A 42 -13.81 4.74 9.73
N ASP A 43 -13.69 5.06 8.44
CA ASP A 43 -12.48 4.91 7.64
C ASP A 43 -11.71 6.23 7.45
N ALA A 44 -12.22 7.34 7.99
CA ALA A 44 -11.44 8.55 8.11
C ALA A 44 -10.35 8.35 9.17
N VAL A 45 -9.09 8.26 8.74
CA VAL A 45 -7.94 7.96 9.63
C VAL A 45 -6.84 9.02 9.62
N TRP A 46 -6.85 9.95 8.66
CA TRP A 46 -5.81 10.97 8.52
C TRP A 46 -6.33 12.36 8.90
N GLY A 47 -5.61 13.07 9.77
CA GLY A 47 -5.95 14.45 10.16
C GLY A 47 -7.30 14.63 10.89
N VAL A 48 -7.93 13.54 11.34
CA VAL A 48 -9.20 13.58 12.07
C VAL A 48 -8.99 13.50 13.58
N LEU A 49 -9.84 14.22 14.33
CA LEU A 49 -9.85 14.14 15.78
C LEU A 49 -10.50 12.82 16.22
N MET A 50 -9.84 12.10 17.13
CA MET A 50 -10.44 10.91 17.71
C MET A 50 -11.64 11.28 18.57
N GLU A 51 -12.78 10.66 18.29
CA GLU A 51 -13.96 10.78 19.12
C GLU A 51 -14.05 9.64 20.14
N ALA A 52 -14.53 9.94 21.34
CA ALA A 52 -14.75 8.95 22.39
C ALA A 52 -16.07 8.20 22.16
N CYS A 53 -16.20 7.51 21.02
CA CYS A 53 -17.39 6.75 20.62
C CYS A 53 -17.03 5.35 20.10
N ILE A 54 -18.03 4.47 19.97
CA ILE A 54 -17.88 3.13 19.38
C ILE A 54 -18.57 3.13 18.01
N SER A 55 -17.80 2.89 16.96
CA SER A 55 -18.35 2.71 15.60
C SER A 55 -19.07 1.36 15.52
N PRO A 56 -20.35 1.33 15.13
CA PRO A 56 -21.06 0.09 14.82
C PRO A 56 -20.40 -0.65 13.64
N TYR A 57 -20.57 -1.97 13.58
CA TYR A 57 -20.27 -2.76 12.38
C TYR A 57 -21.17 -2.32 11.23
N SER A 58 -20.67 -2.40 9.98
CA SER A 58 -21.53 -2.23 8.80
C SER A 58 -22.60 -3.32 8.77
N GLU A 59 -23.71 -3.09 8.05
CA GLU A 59 -24.76 -4.09 7.86
C GLU A 59 -24.19 -5.41 7.33
N HIS A 60 -23.22 -5.33 6.42
CA HIS A 60 -22.55 -6.50 5.89
C HIS A 60 -21.75 -7.27 6.95
N ASP A 61 -20.89 -6.58 7.72
CA ASP A 61 -20.08 -7.21 8.77
C ASP A 61 -20.96 -7.77 9.90
N HIS A 62 -22.05 -7.08 10.21
CA HIS A 62 -23.06 -7.53 11.17
C HIS A 62 -23.69 -8.86 10.74
N GLN A 63 -24.09 -8.98 9.47
CA GLN A 63 -24.73 -10.20 8.94
C GLN A 63 -23.74 -11.37 8.86
N THR A 64 -22.52 -11.10 8.38
CA THR A 64 -21.52 -12.16 8.14
C THR A 64 -20.69 -12.50 9.37
N ARG A 65 -20.85 -11.79 10.49
CA ARG A 65 -20.12 -12.03 11.75
C ARG A 65 -18.60 -12.05 11.57
N GLY A 66 -18.10 -11.32 10.58
CA GLY A 66 -16.68 -11.29 10.20
C GLY A 66 -16.15 -12.57 9.54
N SER A 67 -17.01 -13.53 9.16
CA SER A 67 -16.61 -14.80 8.53
C SER A 67 -16.77 -14.84 7.00
N GLY A 68 -17.07 -13.71 6.35
CA GLY A 68 -17.27 -13.64 4.90
C GLY A 68 -16.00 -13.77 4.05
N LEU A 69 -14.81 -13.77 4.67
CA LEU A 69 -13.53 -13.81 3.95
C LEU A 69 -13.11 -15.23 3.58
N ALA A 70 -12.63 -15.41 2.35
CA ALA A 70 -12.00 -16.65 1.93
C ALA A 70 -10.79 -17.03 2.81
N PRO A 71 -10.43 -18.31 2.94
CA PRO A 71 -9.23 -18.72 3.66
C PRO A 71 -7.96 -18.22 2.96
N TRP A 72 -6.87 -18.09 3.71
CA TRP A 72 -5.55 -17.87 3.11
C TRP A 72 -5.08 -19.16 2.41
N PRO A 73 -4.45 -19.11 1.22
CA PRO A 73 -4.08 -17.90 0.44
C PRO A 73 -5.14 -17.41 -0.56
N ALA A 74 -6.30 -18.09 -0.68
CA ALA A 74 -7.32 -17.76 -1.68
C ALA A 74 -7.87 -16.32 -1.56
N ARG A 75 -7.91 -15.75 -0.35
CA ARG A 75 -8.32 -14.35 -0.12
C ARG A 75 -7.49 -13.30 -0.87
N LEU A 76 -6.26 -13.62 -1.30
CA LEU A 76 -5.44 -12.69 -2.08
C LEU A 76 -6.10 -12.29 -3.40
N THR A 77 -6.84 -13.20 -4.02
CA THR A 77 -7.44 -13.00 -5.35
C THR A 77 -8.96 -13.19 -5.36
N SER A 78 -9.57 -13.50 -4.22
CA SER A 78 -11.02 -13.61 -4.09
C SER A 78 -11.61 -12.22 -3.79
N PRO A 79 -12.65 -11.78 -4.53
CA PRO A 79 -13.33 -10.52 -4.25
C PRO A 79 -13.84 -10.47 -2.80
N PRO A 80 -13.38 -9.51 -1.97
CA PRO A 80 -13.86 -9.45 -0.60
C PRO A 80 -15.31 -8.96 -0.53
N PRO A 81 -16.09 -9.42 0.46
CA PRO A 81 -17.51 -9.09 0.54
C PRO A 81 -17.83 -7.59 0.68
N ARG A 82 -16.91 -6.81 1.28
CA ARG A 82 -17.07 -5.36 1.52
C ARG A 82 -16.70 -4.48 0.33
N LEU A 83 -16.47 -5.04 -0.87
CA LEU A 83 -16.21 -4.24 -2.07
C LEU A 83 -17.36 -3.26 -2.35
N ALA A 84 -18.61 -3.73 -2.19
CA ALA A 84 -19.80 -2.93 -2.45
C ALA A 84 -19.93 -1.73 -1.51
N ASP A 85 -19.51 -1.88 -0.24
CA ASP A 85 -19.50 -0.79 0.76
C ASP A 85 -18.60 0.37 0.31
N LEU A 86 -17.61 0.11 -0.54
CA LEU A 86 -16.67 1.08 -1.10
C LEU A 86 -16.97 1.44 -2.57
N GLY A 87 -18.10 0.98 -3.11
CA GLY A 87 -18.51 1.28 -4.49
C GLY A 87 -17.78 0.47 -5.58
N TYR A 88 -17.13 -0.64 -5.22
CA TYR A 88 -16.47 -1.54 -6.18
C TYR A 88 -17.33 -2.78 -6.47
N THR A 89 -17.31 -3.23 -7.71
CA THR A 89 -17.89 -4.52 -8.12
C THR A 89 -16.84 -5.62 -8.12
N SER A 90 -17.27 -6.89 -8.05
CA SER A 90 -16.35 -8.02 -8.19
C SER A 90 -15.61 -8.02 -9.52
N GLU A 91 -16.29 -7.62 -10.61
CA GLU A 91 -15.70 -7.50 -11.95
C GLU A 91 -14.58 -6.46 -11.98
N MET A 92 -14.77 -5.30 -11.33
CA MET A 92 -13.72 -4.28 -11.22
C MET A 92 -12.50 -4.80 -10.47
N PHE A 93 -12.71 -5.54 -9.38
CA PHE A 93 -11.65 -6.13 -8.57
C PHE A 93 -10.87 -7.22 -9.33
N GLU A 94 -11.56 -8.09 -10.05
CA GLU A 94 -10.96 -9.16 -10.86
C GLU A 94 -10.13 -8.58 -12.01
N LYS A 95 -10.68 -7.58 -12.71
CA LYS A 95 -9.98 -6.86 -13.78
C LYS A 95 -8.72 -6.17 -13.27
N ASP A 96 -8.80 -5.49 -12.12
CA ASP A 96 -7.65 -4.83 -11.49
C ASP A 96 -6.58 -5.88 -11.07
N THR A 97 -6.99 -6.99 -10.46
CA THR A 97 -6.07 -8.07 -10.06
C THR A 97 -5.35 -8.68 -11.26
N GLU A 98 -6.06 -8.94 -12.36
CA GLU A 98 -5.48 -9.50 -13.58
C GLU A 98 -4.52 -8.52 -14.27
N LEU A 99 -4.91 -7.24 -14.34
CA LEU A 99 -4.07 -6.18 -14.90
C LEU A 99 -2.75 -6.06 -14.12
N TRP A 100 -2.80 -6.04 -12.79
CA TRP A 100 -1.60 -5.97 -11.96
C TRP A 100 -0.72 -7.21 -12.06
N ARG A 101 -1.31 -8.39 -12.26
CA ARG A 101 -0.55 -9.62 -12.54
C ARG A 101 0.33 -9.45 -13.77
N GLN A 102 -0.24 -8.98 -14.87
CA GLN A 102 0.48 -8.73 -16.13
C GLN A 102 1.57 -7.66 -15.97
N ARG A 103 1.27 -6.58 -15.23
CA ARG A 103 2.24 -5.49 -14.97
C ARG A 103 3.42 -5.96 -14.13
N VAL A 104 3.17 -6.72 -13.07
CA VAL A 104 4.21 -7.29 -12.22
C VAL A 104 5.09 -8.25 -13.00
N ASP A 105 4.51 -9.08 -13.86
CA ASP A 105 5.28 -9.96 -14.76
C ASP A 105 6.21 -9.14 -15.68
N ASN A 106 5.71 -8.04 -16.26
CA ASN A 106 6.53 -7.12 -17.07
C ASN A 106 7.65 -6.48 -16.25
N TYR A 107 7.38 -5.98 -15.04
CA TYR A 107 8.40 -5.42 -14.16
C TYR A 107 9.47 -6.43 -13.78
N TRP A 108 9.06 -7.66 -13.44
CA TRP A 108 10.01 -8.72 -13.11
C TRP A 108 10.85 -9.12 -14.32
N ASN A 109 10.29 -9.13 -15.53
CA ASN A 109 11.05 -9.38 -16.76
C ASN A 109 12.10 -8.29 -17.03
N LEU A 110 11.83 -7.03 -16.68
CA LEU A 110 12.82 -5.95 -16.77
C LEU A 110 13.95 -6.09 -15.74
N LEU A 111 13.65 -6.63 -14.55
CA LEU A 111 14.62 -6.81 -13.45
C LEU A 111 15.44 -8.10 -13.58
N SER A 112 14.80 -9.22 -13.94
CA SER A 112 15.36 -10.58 -13.87
C SER A 112 16.68 -10.80 -14.61
N PRO A 113 16.95 -10.20 -15.79
CA PRO A 113 18.22 -10.40 -16.49
C PRO A 113 19.44 -9.87 -15.74
N LYS A 114 19.21 -8.94 -14.78
CA LYS A 114 20.26 -8.14 -14.16
C LYS A 114 20.24 -8.21 -12.62
N VAL A 115 19.24 -8.85 -12.02
CA VAL A 115 19.06 -8.98 -10.57
C VAL A 115 19.13 -10.46 -10.19
N LYS A 116 20.00 -10.80 -9.23
CA LYS A 116 20.09 -12.17 -8.73
C LYS A 116 18.79 -12.55 -8.00
N PRO A 117 18.39 -13.84 -8.06
CA PRO A 117 17.36 -14.36 -7.16
C PRO A 117 17.63 -13.95 -5.71
N ASP A 118 16.58 -13.71 -4.93
CA ASP A 118 16.63 -13.32 -3.51
C ASP A 118 17.24 -11.95 -3.17
N THR A 119 17.56 -11.11 -4.16
CA THR A 119 18.05 -9.74 -3.90
C THR A 119 16.97 -8.82 -3.33
N LEU A 120 15.70 -9.07 -3.68
CA LEU A 120 14.55 -8.29 -3.25
C LEU A 120 13.77 -9.08 -2.22
N ARG A 121 13.53 -8.48 -1.04
CA ARG A 121 12.73 -9.11 0.03
C ARG A 121 11.69 -8.15 0.58
N ASN A 122 12.06 -6.88 0.75
CA ASN A 122 11.23 -5.85 1.39
C ASN A 122 10.76 -4.83 0.35
N LEU A 123 9.50 -4.89 -0.04
CA LEU A 123 8.91 -3.99 -1.03
C LEU A 123 7.98 -2.98 -0.36
N MET A 124 7.87 -1.80 -0.95
CA MET A 124 6.82 -0.83 -0.65
C MET A 124 6.07 -0.50 -1.93
N ASP A 125 4.75 -0.72 -1.90
CA ASP A 125 3.85 -0.17 -2.89
C ASP A 125 3.32 1.17 -2.37
N MET A 126 3.83 2.26 -2.94
CA MET A 126 3.56 3.60 -2.46
C MET A 126 2.10 4.03 -2.75
N LYS A 127 1.40 3.33 -3.64
CA LYS A 127 -0.02 3.58 -3.94
C LYS A 127 -0.73 2.27 -4.27
N ALA A 128 -1.14 1.57 -3.23
CA ALA A 128 -1.64 0.21 -3.34
C ALA A 128 -3.05 0.07 -3.93
N HIS A 129 -3.89 1.13 -3.88
CA HIS A 129 -5.29 1.05 -4.29
C HIS A 129 -5.97 -0.20 -3.68
N LEU A 130 -6.34 -1.22 -4.47
CA LEU A 130 -6.95 -2.47 -3.97
C LEU A 130 -5.95 -3.53 -3.45
N GLY A 131 -4.65 -3.24 -3.42
CA GLY A 131 -3.59 -4.17 -3.00
C GLY A 131 -3.19 -5.20 -4.06
N SER A 132 -3.54 -4.97 -5.33
CA SER A 132 -3.37 -5.94 -6.41
C SER A 132 -1.92 -6.15 -6.84
N PHE A 133 -1.07 -5.11 -6.76
CA PHE A 133 0.37 -5.25 -6.96
C PHE A 133 0.97 -6.27 -5.99
N ALA A 134 0.68 -6.16 -4.69
CA ALA A 134 1.14 -7.12 -3.69
C ALA A 134 0.56 -8.52 -3.89
N ALA A 135 -0.71 -8.63 -4.29
CA ALA A 135 -1.33 -9.92 -4.57
C ALA A 135 -0.70 -10.63 -5.79
N ALA A 136 -0.28 -9.87 -6.80
CA ALA A 136 0.44 -10.41 -7.96
C ALA A 136 1.84 -10.93 -7.60
N LEU A 137 2.40 -10.52 -6.47
CA LEU A 137 3.70 -10.97 -5.96
C LEU A 137 3.63 -12.22 -5.07
N LYS A 138 2.47 -12.87 -4.94
CA LYS A 138 2.27 -14.03 -4.04
C LYS A 138 3.28 -15.18 -4.24
N ASP A 139 3.74 -15.38 -5.48
CA ASP A 139 4.65 -16.46 -5.86
C ASP A 139 6.13 -16.00 -5.83
N LYS A 140 6.37 -14.75 -5.39
CA LYS A 140 7.70 -14.20 -5.13
C LYS A 140 7.92 -14.24 -3.62
N ASP A 141 9.12 -14.62 -3.19
CA ASP A 141 9.48 -14.70 -1.77
C ASP A 141 9.80 -13.29 -1.19
N VAL A 142 8.79 -12.41 -1.25
CA VAL A 142 8.85 -11.00 -0.89
C VAL A 142 7.69 -10.62 0.02
N TRP A 143 7.88 -9.59 0.84
CA TRP A 143 6.79 -8.93 1.56
C TRP A 143 6.60 -7.51 1.03
N VAL A 144 5.36 -7.01 1.06
CA VAL A 144 5.01 -5.70 0.53
C VAL A 144 4.30 -4.88 1.61
N MET A 145 4.84 -3.70 1.93
CA MET A 145 4.11 -2.64 2.63
C MET A 145 3.20 -1.93 1.63
N ASN A 146 1.88 -2.03 1.81
CA ASN A 146 0.90 -1.38 0.94
C ASN A 146 0.53 0.00 1.52
N VAL A 147 0.75 1.07 0.78
CA VAL A 147 0.39 2.42 1.21
C VAL A 147 -0.83 2.90 0.44
N VAL A 148 -1.88 3.28 1.16
CA VAL A 148 -3.09 3.89 0.59
C VAL A 148 -3.00 5.40 0.84
N PRO A 149 -2.97 6.26 -0.19
CA PRO A 149 -2.98 7.70 0.00
C PRO A 149 -4.22 8.16 0.77
N GLU A 150 -4.06 9.14 1.65
CA GLU A 150 -5.15 9.65 2.49
C GLU A 150 -6.30 10.31 1.72
N ASP A 151 -6.03 10.83 0.52
CA ASP A 151 -6.94 11.67 -0.27
C ASP A 151 -7.69 10.87 -1.33
N GLY A 152 -7.32 9.59 -1.48
CA GLY A 152 -7.88 8.70 -2.47
C GLY A 152 -8.90 7.72 -1.90
N PRO A 153 -9.16 6.66 -2.69
CA PRO A 153 -9.73 5.40 -2.27
C PRO A 153 -9.59 5.05 -0.79
N LYS A 154 -10.63 4.96 0.05
CA LYS A 154 -10.50 4.38 1.41
C LYS A 154 -10.40 2.84 1.37
N THR A 155 -9.47 2.34 0.57
CA THR A 155 -9.34 0.93 0.18
C THR A 155 -8.47 0.12 1.14
N LEU A 156 -7.97 0.71 2.23
CA LEU A 156 -7.12 0.01 3.21
C LEU A 156 -7.83 -1.22 3.80
N LYS A 157 -9.15 -1.17 4.02
CA LYS A 157 -9.96 -2.32 4.43
C LYS A 157 -9.89 -3.49 3.43
N ILE A 158 -9.84 -3.20 2.14
CA ILE A 158 -9.72 -4.22 1.08
C ILE A 158 -8.33 -4.87 1.13
N VAL A 159 -7.28 -4.07 1.35
CA VAL A 159 -5.91 -4.58 1.56
C VAL A 159 -5.90 -5.57 2.73
N PHE A 160 -6.53 -5.24 3.85
CA PHE A 160 -6.63 -6.14 5.01
C PHE A 160 -7.49 -7.38 4.74
N ASP A 161 -8.60 -7.25 4.01
CA ASP A 161 -9.46 -8.39 3.66
C ASP A 161 -8.74 -9.43 2.80
N ARG A 162 -7.82 -8.98 1.94
CA ARG A 162 -6.89 -9.83 1.16
C ARG A 162 -5.81 -10.48 2.02
N GLY A 163 -5.72 -10.15 3.31
CA GLY A 163 -4.68 -10.63 4.23
C GLY A 163 -3.33 -9.95 4.04
N LEU A 164 -3.29 -8.79 3.40
CA LEU A 164 -2.09 -8.00 3.20
C LEU A 164 -1.92 -6.99 4.35
N ILE A 165 -0.68 -6.50 4.54
CA ILE A 165 -0.40 -5.41 5.47
C ILE A 165 -0.36 -4.07 4.73
N GLY A 166 -0.82 -3.02 5.39
CA GLY A 166 -0.78 -1.68 4.82
C GLY A 166 -1.05 -0.57 5.81
N THR A 167 -0.88 0.67 5.34
CA THR A 167 -1.11 1.89 6.11
C THR A 167 -1.68 2.99 5.21
N VAL A 168 -2.31 3.99 5.83
CA VAL A 168 -2.59 5.26 5.16
C VAL A 168 -1.38 6.19 5.30
N HIS A 169 -1.10 7.01 4.28
CA HIS A 169 -0.04 8.03 4.34
C HIS A 169 -0.30 9.22 3.41
N ASN A 170 0.19 10.41 3.79
CA ASN A 170 0.26 11.60 2.94
C ASN A 170 1.68 11.74 2.35
N TRP A 171 1.84 11.54 1.04
CA TRP A 171 3.15 11.66 0.38
C TRP A 171 3.71 13.09 0.25
N CYS A 172 2.97 14.11 0.70
CA CYS A 172 3.53 15.44 0.94
C CYS A 172 4.34 15.52 2.25
N GLU A 173 4.34 14.45 3.06
CA GLU A 173 5.04 14.34 4.33
C GLU A 173 5.99 13.13 4.32
N SER A 174 6.99 13.15 5.19
CA SER A 174 7.92 12.03 5.36
C SER A 174 7.21 10.80 5.93
N PHE A 175 7.51 9.62 5.39
CA PHE A 175 6.94 8.35 5.84
C PHE A 175 7.58 7.90 7.15
N SER A 176 6.76 7.50 8.12
CA SER A 176 7.22 7.06 9.45
C SER A 176 7.85 5.66 9.40
N THR A 177 9.07 5.59 8.89
CA THR A 177 9.88 4.38 8.81
C THR A 177 11.36 4.69 9.01
N TYR A 178 12.12 3.69 9.42
CA TYR A 178 13.57 3.80 9.51
C TYR A 178 14.18 4.00 8.11
N PRO A 179 15.23 4.83 7.96
CA PRO A 179 15.93 4.95 6.68
C PRO A 179 16.41 3.58 6.17
N ARG A 180 16.46 3.38 4.84
CA ARG A 180 17.00 2.17 4.20
C ARG A 180 16.26 0.86 4.58
N THR A 181 14.93 0.93 4.69
CA THR A 181 14.07 -0.21 5.06
C THR A 181 13.73 -1.11 3.88
N TYR A 182 13.50 -0.52 2.70
CA TYR A 182 12.97 -1.22 1.54
C TYR A 182 14.03 -1.48 0.48
N ASP A 183 13.95 -2.65 -0.16
CA ASP A 183 14.82 -3.04 -1.28
C ASP A 183 14.24 -2.60 -2.63
N LEU A 184 12.91 -2.43 -2.71
CA LEU A 184 12.25 -1.87 -3.87
C LEU A 184 11.07 -0.96 -3.50
N LEU A 185 11.01 0.20 -4.14
CA LEU A 185 9.88 1.13 -4.09
C LEU A 185 9.11 1.06 -5.42
N HIS A 186 7.80 0.87 -5.34
CA HIS A 186 6.90 0.93 -6.49
C HIS A 186 6.03 2.19 -6.37
N ALA A 187 6.18 3.10 -7.32
CA ALA A 187 5.48 4.38 -7.39
C ALA A 187 4.65 4.46 -8.68
N TRP A 188 3.37 4.13 -8.57
CA TRP A 188 2.41 4.30 -9.66
C TRP A 188 1.67 5.62 -9.51
N THR A 189 1.86 6.55 -10.45
CA THR A 189 1.22 7.90 -10.49
C THR A 189 1.43 8.79 -9.27
N VAL A 190 2.32 8.41 -8.34
CA VAL A 190 2.50 9.10 -7.04
C VAL A 190 2.99 10.53 -7.26
N PHE A 191 3.89 10.74 -8.22
CA PHE A 191 4.42 12.07 -8.54
C PHE A 191 3.34 12.96 -9.16
N SER A 192 2.59 12.45 -10.14
CA SER A 192 1.44 13.16 -10.69
C SER A 192 0.42 13.58 -9.63
N ASP A 193 0.20 12.77 -8.59
CA ASP A 193 -0.77 13.08 -7.56
C ASP A 193 -0.25 14.13 -6.56
N ILE A 194 1.02 14.07 -6.15
CA ILE A 194 1.58 15.11 -5.29
C ILE A 194 1.73 16.45 -6.01
N GLU A 195 1.97 16.45 -7.33
CA GLU A 195 2.03 17.66 -8.15
C GLU A 195 0.67 18.36 -8.17
N LYS A 196 -0.43 17.61 -8.34
CA LYS A 196 -1.80 18.16 -8.26
C LYS A 196 -2.11 18.81 -6.92
N LYS A 197 -1.48 18.31 -5.84
CA LYS A 197 -1.61 18.88 -4.48
C LYS A 197 -0.71 20.10 -4.25
N GLY A 198 0.17 20.42 -5.19
CA GLY A 198 1.16 21.49 -5.04
C GLY A 198 2.32 21.14 -4.10
N CYS A 199 2.58 19.85 -3.88
CA CYS A 199 3.69 19.38 -3.06
C CYS A 199 4.97 19.23 -3.91
N SER A 200 6.15 19.35 -3.27
CA SER A 200 7.43 19.27 -3.98
C SER A 200 7.75 17.83 -4.40
N GLY A 201 8.02 17.65 -5.70
CA GLY A 201 8.55 16.39 -6.22
C GLY A 201 9.98 16.11 -5.75
N GLU A 202 10.76 17.15 -5.49
CA GLU A 202 12.10 17.04 -4.91
C GLU A 202 12.06 16.46 -3.50
N ASP A 203 11.13 16.92 -2.66
CA ASP A 203 10.96 16.39 -1.30
C ASP A 203 10.58 14.90 -1.32
N LEU A 204 9.70 14.49 -2.26
CA LEU A 204 9.38 13.08 -2.45
C LEU A 204 10.59 12.26 -2.91
N LEU A 205 11.42 12.79 -3.82
CA LEU A 205 12.65 12.12 -4.25
C LEU A 205 13.63 11.91 -3.09
N LEU A 206 13.78 12.90 -2.21
CA LEU A 206 14.61 12.80 -1.02
C LEU A 206 14.07 11.76 -0.03
N GLU A 207 12.75 11.71 0.14
CA GLU A 207 12.09 10.73 0.99
C GLU A 207 12.25 9.30 0.44
N MET A 208 12.05 9.12 -0.88
CA MET A 208 12.31 7.86 -1.57
C MET A 208 13.78 7.43 -1.40
N ASP A 209 14.73 8.36 -1.52
CA ASP A 209 16.15 8.06 -1.28
C ASP A 209 16.37 7.61 0.17
N ARG A 210 15.79 8.33 1.14
CA ARG A 210 15.95 8.04 2.57
C ARG A 210 15.50 6.62 2.92
N ILE A 211 14.33 6.19 2.44
CA ILE A 211 13.73 4.90 2.82
C ILE A 211 14.27 3.71 2.01
N LEU A 212 14.85 3.96 0.82
CA LEU A 212 15.41 2.92 -0.03
C LEU A 212 16.80 2.48 0.43
N ARG A 213 17.01 1.17 0.52
CA ARG A 213 18.32 0.57 0.81
C ARG A 213 19.31 0.85 -0.32
N PRO A 214 20.60 1.07 -0.01
CA PRO A 214 21.64 1.09 -1.05
C PRO A 214 21.54 -0.15 -1.95
N THR A 215 21.82 0.00 -3.25
CA THR A 215 21.65 -1.04 -4.28
C THR A 215 20.21 -1.47 -4.59
N GLY A 216 19.23 -0.92 -3.86
CA GLY A 216 17.81 -1.14 -4.09
C GLY A 216 17.29 -0.47 -5.36
N PHE A 217 16.04 -0.78 -5.68
CA PHE A 217 15.39 -0.43 -6.95
C PHE A 217 14.18 0.48 -6.74
N ILE A 218 13.90 1.32 -7.73
CA ILE A 218 12.68 2.10 -7.79
C ILE A 218 12.03 1.81 -9.14
N ILE A 219 10.73 1.52 -9.11
CA ILE A 219 9.90 1.45 -10.30
C ILE A 219 8.95 2.66 -10.24
N ILE A 220 9.10 3.56 -11.20
CA ILE A 220 8.19 4.70 -11.38
C ILE A 220 7.37 4.42 -12.64
N ARG A 221 6.04 4.37 -12.49
CA ARG A 221 5.11 4.33 -13.62
C ARG A 221 4.27 5.59 -13.58
N ASP A 222 4.58 6.53 -14.47
CA ASP A 222 3.95 7.85 -14.50
C ASP A 222 4.07 8.47 -15.91
N LYS A 223 3.55 9.68 -16.10
CA LYS A 223 3.58 10.41 -17.37
C LYS A 223 5.01 10.75 -17.80
N GLN A 224 5.25 10.87 -19.11
CA GLN A 224 6.56 11.20 -19.68
C GLN A 224 7.24 12.42 -19.03
N HIS A 225 6.52 13.53 -18.81
CA HIS A 225 7.10 14.74 -18.22
C HIS A 225 7.58 14.55 -16.76
N VAL A 226 6.92 13.66 -16.00
CA VAL A 226 7.34 13.27 -14.65
C VAL A 226 8.65 12.49 -14.73
N ILE A 227 8.75 11.54 -15.67
CA ILE A 227 9.99 10.78 -15.86
C ILE A 227 11.15 11.71 -16.22
N ASP A 228 10.90 12.70 -17.09
CA ASP A 228 11.92 13.69 -17.45
C ASP A 228 12.28 14.64 -16.31
N PHE A 229 11.34 14.94 -15.41
CA PHE A 229 11.63 15.62 -14.14
C PHE A 229 12.56 14.78 -13.26
N VAL A 230 12.24 13.50 -13.01
CA VAL A 230 13.06 12.61 -12.17
C VAL A 230 14.46 12.42 -12.73
N LYS A 231 14.61 12.31 -14.06
CA LYS A 231 15.91 12.16 -14.74
C LYS A 231 16.90 13.28 -14.41
N LYS A 232 16.42 14.51 -14.14
CA LYS A 232 17.28 15.66 -13.79
C LYS A 232 18.03 15.45 -12.48
N TYR A 233 17.47 14.66 -11.57
CA TYR A 233 17.99 14.47 -10.21
C TYR A 233 18.77 13.18 -9.99
N LEU A 234 18.83 12.29 -11.00
CA LEU A 234 19.49 10.98 -10.87
C LEU A 234 20.93 11.09 -10.38
N SER A 235 21.72 11.98 -10.99
CA SER A 235 23.13 12.18 -10.62
C SER A 235 23.27 12.67 -9.18
N ALA A 236 22.46 13.65 -8.77
CA ALA A 236 22.50 14.23 -7.43
C ALA A 236 22.12 13.22 -6.33
N LEU A 237 21.22 12.29 -6.63
CA LEU A 237 20.79 11.24 -5.70
C LEU A 237 21.65 9.97 -5.75
N HIS A 238 22.71 9.95 -6.58
CA HIS A 238 23.50 8.75 -6.87
C HIS A 238 22.63 7.57 -7.35
N TRP A 239 21.67 7.89 -8.20
CA TRP A 239 20.77 6.95 -8.84
C TRP A 239 21.17 6.71 -10.30
N GLU A 240 20.90 5.50 -10.80
CA GLU A 240 21.24 5.10 -12.17
C GLU A 240 20.00 4.58 -12.88
N ALA A 241 19.80 5.06 -14.11
CA ALA A 241 18.79 4.54 -15.02
C ALA A 241 19.11 3.07 -15.34
N PHE A 242 18.19 2.18 -14.98
CA PHE A 242 18.40 0.73 -15.13
C PHE A 242 17.66 0.16 -16.35
N ALA A 243 16.43 0.60 -16.56
CA ALA A 243 15.60 0.27 -17.73
C ALA A 243 14.50 1.33 -17.90
N THR A 244 14.03 1.51 -19.14
CA THR A 244 12.85 2.31 -19.47
C THR A 244 12.00 1.50 -20.45
N ALA A 245 10.69 1.49 -20.27
CA ALA A 245 9.74 0.85 -21.19
C ALA A 245 8.49 1.70 -21.35
N ASP A 246 8.00 1.82 -22.57
CA ASP A 246 6.75 2.51 -22.87
C ASP A 246 5.56 1.58 -22.61
N SER A 247 4.50 2.06 -21.97
CA SER A 247 3.29 1.24 -21.71
C SER A 247 2.30 1.22 -22.88
N SER A 248 2.70 1.70 -24.06
CA SER A 248 1.85 1.94 -25.25
C SER A 248 1.18 0.69 -25.84
N SER A 249 1.40 -0.49 -25.28
CA SER A 249 0.81 -1.76 -25.70
C SER A 249 -0.25 -2.33 -24.74
N GLU A 250 -0.59 -1.64 -23.64
CA GLU A 250 -1.62 -2.10 -22.69
C GLU A 250 -3.04 -1.63 -23.10
N PRO A 251 -4.06 -2.52 -23.18
CA PRO A 251 -5.42 -2.12 -23.55
C PRO A 251 -6.10 -1.31 -22.42
N GLY A 252 -6.53 -0.08 -22.73
CA GLY A 252 -7.48 0.68 -21.89
C GLY A 252 -6.91 1.77 -20.99
N GLN A 253 -5.71 2.28 -21.25
CA GLN A 253 -5.17 3.48 -20.59
C GLN A 253 -4.73 4.56 -21.58
N ASP A 254 -4.77 5.80 -21.11
CA ASP A 254 -4.27 7.01 -21.77
C ASP A 254 -2.80 6.77 -22.19
N GLY A 255 -2.50 6.92 -23.47
CA GLY A 255 -1.31 6.35 -24.14
C GLY A 255 0.06 6.93 -23.78
N ASP A 256 0.19 7.58 -22.62
CA ASP A 256 1.34 8.42 -22.24
C ASP A 256 2.08 7.97 -20.96
N GLU A 257 1.73 6.81 -20.38
CA GLU A 257 2.46 6.27 -19.22
C GLU A 257 3.78 5.59 -19.63
N VAL A 258 4.82 5.83 -18.83
CA VAL A 258 6.15 5.29 -19.03
C VAL A 258 6.60 4.60 -17.74
N VAL A 259 7.20 3.43 -17.89
CA VAL A 259 7.80 2.67 -16.80
C VAL A 259 9.30 2.97 -16.78
N PHE A 260 9.77 3.56 -15.70
CA PHE A 260 11.17 3.89 -15.48
C PHE A 260 11.70 3.15 -14.25
N VAL A 261 12.73 2.32 -14.47
CA VAL A 261 13.39 1.54 -13.42
C VAL A 261 14.72 2.19 -13.10
N ILE A 262 14.94 2.46 -11.82
CA ILE A 262 16.11 3.13 -11.29
C ILE A 262 16.79 2.21 -10.28
N ARG A 263 18.11 2.24 -10.22
CA ARG A 263 18.91 1.59 -9.19
C ARG A 263 19.66 2.63 -8.37
N LYS A 264 19.53 2.56 -7.05
CA LYS A 264 20.31 3.41 -6.12
C LYS A 264 21.72 2.86 -5.96
N LYS A 265 22.74 3.70 -6.13
CA LYS A 265 24.14 3.31 -5.86
C LYS A 265 24.46 3.45 -4.36
N LEU A 266 25.54 2.80 -3.96
CA LEU A 266 26.11 3.03 -2.63
C LEU A 266 26.82 4.38 -2.62
N TRP A 267 26.60 5.15 -1.57
CA TRP A 267 27.34 6.37 -1.30
C TRP A 267 28.73 5.99 -0.76
N LEU A 268 29.70 5.88 -1.67
CA LEU A 268 31.10 5.65 -1.32
C LEU A 268 31.81 6.99 -1.17
N THR A 269 32.62 7.13 -0.12
CA THR A 269 33.56 8.27 0.00
C THR A 269 34.74 8.05 -0.93
N SER A 270 35.39 9.12 -1.38
CA SER A 270 36.56 9.06 -2.27
C SER A 270 37.71 8.20 -1.72
N GLU A 271 37.82 8.06 -0.38
CA GLU A 271 38.77 7.17 0.28
C GLU A 271 38.40 5.69 0.12
N SER A 272 37.10 5.35 0.24
CA SER A 272 36.64 3.96 0.13
C SER A 272 36.76 3.34 -1.27
N LEU A 273 36.90 4.17 -2.32
CA LEU A 273 37.16 3.69 -3.68
C LEU A 273 38.61 3.24 -3.89
N ARG A 274 39.56 3.83 -3.14
CA ARG A 274 41.00 3.54 -3.27
C ARG A 274 41.40 2.18 -2.68
N ASP A 275 40.62 1.67 -1.73
CA ASP A 275 40.87 0.38 -1.08
C ASP A 275 40.21 -0.81 -1.81
N THR A 276 39.52 -0.55 -2.94
CA THR A 276 38.83 -1.56 -3.75
C THR A 276 39.40 -1.76 -5.16
N GLU A 277 40.46 -1.03 -5.52
CA GLU A 277 41.29 -1.28 -6.71
C GLU A 277 42.54 -2.11 -6.36
#